data_AF-A0A4R3KY05-F1
#
_entry.id   AF-A0A4R3KY05-F1
#
_cell.length_a   1.000
_cell.length_b   1.000
_cell.length_c   1.000
_cell.angle_alpha   90.00
_cell.angle_beta   90.00
_cell.angle_gamma   90.00
#
_symmetry.space_group_name_H-M   'P 1'
#
loop_
_entity.id
_entity.type
_entity.pdbx_description
1 polymer ?
#
loop_
_entity_poly.entity_id
_entity_poly.type
_entity_poly.pdbx_seq_one_letter_code
_entity_poly.pdbx_strand_id
1 'polypeptide(L)' 'MKEYLSKNNVKFAYLDITENMFNLKKFLKYRDNRKEFDEIKKAGRVGLPCIVVNDGEQIIFDYKDLKI' A
#
# COMPACT_ATOMS: atom_id res chain seq x y z
N MET A 1 -7.58 8.87 -5.64
CA MET A 1 -6.35 8.05 -5.71
C MET A 1 -5.78 8.00 -7.14
N LYS A 2 -6.16 7.08 -8.04
CA LYS A 2 -5.56 6.98 -9.41
C LYS A 2 -5.41 8.33 -10.14
N GLU A 3 -6.49 9.10 -10.23
CA GLU A 3 -6.50 10.40 -10.94
C GLU A 3 -5.55 11.46 -10.33
N TYR A 4 -5.37 11.45 -9.00
CA TYR A 4 -4.44 12.36 -8.30
C TYR A 4 -2.99 12.00 -8.62
N LEU A 5 -2.66 10.71 -8.64
CA LEU A 5 -1.33 10.22 -9.02
C LEU A 5 -1.02 10.54 -10.50
N SER A 6 -1.99 10.33 -11.39
CA SER A 6 -1.87 10.69 -12.81
C SER A 6 -1.69 12.19 -13.04
N LYS A 7 -2.44 13.06 -12.35
CA LYS A 7 -2.26 14.53 -12.43
C LYS A 7 -0.86 14.97 -12.01
N ASN A 8 -0.30 14.33 -10.97
CA ASN A 8 1.03 14.63 -10.45
C ASN A 8 2.16 13.83 -11.12
N ASN A 9 1.91 13.15 -12.26
CA ASN A 9 2.90 12.33 -12.98
C ASN A 9 3.57 11.20 -12.15
N VAL A 10 3.00 10.82 -11.01
CA VAL A 10 3.54 9.76 -10.15
C VAL A 10 3.36 8.41 -10.85
N LYS A 11 4.48 7.72 -11.10
CA LYS A 11 4.45 6.34 -11.64
C LYS A 11 3.94 5.39 -10.56
N PHE A 12 2.68 4.96 -10.68
CA PHE A 12 2.08 3.93 -9.82
C PHE A 12 1.73 2.67 -10.63
N ALA A 13 1.94 1.50 -10.02
CA ALA A 13 1.34 0.26 -10.48
C ALA A 13 0.07 0.00 -9.64
N TYR A 14 -1.04 -0.37 -10.28
CA TYR A 14 -2.15 -0.98 -9.55
C TYR A 14 -1.84 -2.47 -9.39
N LEU A 15 -1.83 -2.96 -8.15
CA LEU A 15 -1.48 -4.33 -7.79
C LEU A 15 -2.66 -4.94 -7.03
N ASP A 16 -3.36 -5.88 -7.66
CA ASP A 16 -4.48 -6.56 -7.02
C ASP A 16 -4.00 -7.79 -6.23
N ILE A 17 -4.34 -7.85 -4.95
CA ILE A 17 -3.89 -8.95 -4.07
C ILE A 17 -4.75 -10.21 -4.18
N THR A 18 -5.90 -10.16 -4.87
CA THR A 18 -6.80 -11.29 -5.08
C THR A 18 -6.56 -12.00 -6.41
N GLU A 19 -6.05 -11.27 -7.41
CA GLU A 19 -5.65 -11.78 -8.73
C GLU A 19 -4.69 -12.97 -8.67
N ASN A 20 -3.72 -12.96 -7.74
CA ASN A 20 -2.70 -14.01 -7.68
C ASN A 20 -2.03 -14.20 -6.31
N MET A 21 -1.65 -15.44 -5.99
CA MET A 21 -0.90 -15.79 -4.77
C MET A 21 0.44 -15.04 -4.64
N PHE A 22 1.06 -14.66 -5.76
CA PHE A 22 2.29 -13.85 -5.76
C PHE A 22 2.04 -12.44 -5.18
N ASN A 23 1.00 -11.78 -5.64
CA ASN A 23 0.61 -10.44 -5.19
C ASN A 23 0.21 -10.47 -3.70
N LEU A 24 -0.57 -11.49 -3.30
CA LEU A 24 -0.92 -11.74 -1.90
C LEU A 24 0.32 -11.98 -1.02
N LYS A 25 1.29 -12.80 -1.45
CA LYS A 25 2.55 -13.01 -0.72
C LYS A 25 3.38 -11.72 -0.62
N LYS A 26 3.43 -10.91 -1.67
CA LYS A 26 4.14 -9.61 -1.63
C LYS A 26 3.47 -8.65 -0.63
N PHE A 27 2.15 -8.54 -0.66
CA PHE A 27 1.40 -7.77 0.34
C PHE A 27 1.60 -8.29 1.78
N LEU A 28 1.49 -9.60 2.00
CA LEU A 28 1.71 -10.20 3.32
C LEU A 28 3.12 -9.95 3.86
N LYS A 29 4.16 -10.00 3.00
CA LYS A 29 5.53 -9.66 3.39
C LYS A 29 5.60 -8.24 3.98
N TYR A 30 4.96 -7.26 3.34
CA TYR A 30 4.87 -5.91 3.88
C TYR A 30 4.03 -5.85 5.16
N ARG A 31 2.84 -6.48 5.17
CA ARG A 31 1.93 -6.48 6.31
C ARG A 31 2.57 -7.01 7.59
N ASP A 32 3.48 -7.98 7.47
CA ASP A 32 4.17 -8.58 8.60
C ASP A 32 5.42 -7.80 9.04
N ASN A 33 6.25 -7.35 8.09
CA ASN A 33 7.56 -6.76 8.37
C ASN A 33 7.53 -5.23 8.64
N ARG A 34 6.47 -4.52 8.26
CA ARG A 34 6.40 -3.05 8.32
C ARG A 34 5.62 -2.59 9.55
N LYS A 35 6.15 -1.60 10.27
CA LYS A 35 5.57 -1.06 11.52
C LYS A 35 4.27 -0.30 11.26
N GLU A 36 4.15 0.28 10.07
CA GLU A 36 2.96 0.97 9.57
C GLU A 36 1.70 0.09 9.61
N PHE A 37 1.86 -1.24 9.46
CA PHE A 37 0.75 -2.18 9.60
C PHE A 37 0.49 -2.63 11.04
N ASP A 38 1.32 -2.28 12.02
CA ASP A 38 1.19 -2.81 13.39
C ASP A 38 0.01 -2.19 14.16
N GLU A 39 -0.21 -0.89 13.99
CA GLU A 39 -1.42 -0.21 14.48
C GLU A 39 -2.68 -0.69 13.74
N ILE A 40 -2.56 -0.93 12.42
CA ILE A 40 -3.63 -1.46 11.57
C ILE A 40 -4.04 -2.88 12.01
N LYS A 41 -3.05 -3.75 12.29
CA LYS A 41 -3.23 -5.10 12.87
C LYS A 41 -3.92 -5.03 14.24
N LYS A 42 -3.48 -4.13 15.13
CA LYS A 42 -4.09 -3.90 16.45
C LYS A 42 -5.53 -3.40 16.35
N ALA A 43 -5.85 -2.59 15.34
CA ALA A 43 -7.21 -2.15 15.02
C ALA A 43 -8.07 -3.23 14.32
N GLY A 44 -7.60 -4.48 14.23
CA GLY A 44 -8.33 -5.60 13.60
C GLY A 44 -8.52 -5.46 12.09
N ARG A 45 -7.76 -4.58 11.42
CA ARG A 45 -7.90 -4.28 9.99
C ARG A 45 -6.82 -4.98 9.16
N VAL A 46 -7.15 -5.26 7.89
CA VAL A 46 -6.22 -5.88 6.94
C VAL A 46 -5.15 -4.88 6.45
N GLY A 47 -5.50 -3.60 6.37
CA GLY A 47 -4.64 -2.54 5.81
C GLY A 47 -4.74 -2.40 4.30
N LEU A 48 -5.97 -2.41 3.78
CA LEU A 48 -6.29 -2.21 2.38
C LEU A 48 -7.42 -1.18 2.23
N PRO A 49 -7.44 -0.35 1.18
CA PRO A 49 -6.36 -0.16 0.20
C PRO A 49 -5.10 0.48 0.84
N CYS A 50 -3.93 0.22 0.27
CA CYS A 50 -2.67 0.85 0.66
C CYS A 50 -1.82 1.17 -0.57
N ILE A 51 -1.00 2.22 -0.47
CA ILE A 51 0.00 2.61 -1.46
C ILE A 51 1.38 2.23 -0.88
N VAL A 52 2.19 1.54 -1.68
CA VAL A 52 3.57 1.17 -1.34
C VAL A 52 4.53 2.00 -2.18
N VAL A 53 5.40 2.76 -1.51
CA VAL A 53 6.39 3.66 -2.13
C VAL A 53 7.78 2.98 -2.10
N ASN A 54 8.55 3.13 -3.18
CA ASN A 54 9.92 2.59 -3.35
C ASN A 54 10.08 1.12 -2.90
N ASP A 55 9.20 0.24 -3.38
CA ASP A 55 9.11 -1.19 -3.02
C ASP A 55 9.01 -1.49 -1.51
N GLY A 56 8.55 -0.52 -0.72
CA GLY A 56 8.26 -0.59 0.73
C GLY A 56 9.46 -0.39 1.79
N GLU A 57 9.56 0.83 1.23
CA GLU A 57 10.32 1.92 1.87
C GLU A 57 9.40 2.76 2.76
N GLN A 58 8.20 3.09 2.27
CA GLN A 58 7.10 3.71 3.01
C GLN A 58 5.76 3.13 2.56
N ILE A 59 4.80 2.96 3.47
CA ILE A 59 3.45 2.47 3.16
C ILE A 59 2.41 3.45 3.70
N ILE A 60 1.47 3.83 2.83
CA ILE A 60 0.53 4.94 3.02
C ILE A 60 -0.90 4.43 2.83
N PHE A 61 -1.78 4.61 3.81
CA PHE A 61 -3.16 4.11 3.77
C PHE A 61 -4.18 5.16 3.27
N ASP A 62 -3.89 6.46 3.36
CA ASP A 62 -4.71 7.53 2.78
C ASP A 62 -3.88 8.33 1.76
N TYR A 63 -4.44 8.56 0.58
CA TYR A 63 -3.79 9.31 -0.51
C TYR A 63 -3.55 10.80 -0.18
N LYS A 64 -4.12 11.32 0.91
CA LYS A 64 -3.83 12.66 1.45
C LYS A 64 -2.49 12.77 2.16
N ASP A 65 -1.96 11.67 2.69
CA ASP A 65 -0.64 11.64 3.34
C ASP A 65 0.50 11.58 2.31
N LEU A 66 0.15 11.31 1.05
CA LEU A 66 1.05 11.29 -0.08
C LEU A 66 1.38 12.73 -0.50
N LYS A 67 2.33 13.33 0.23
CA LYS A 67 2.91 14.64 -0.09
C LYS A 67 3.67 14.54 -1.42
N ILE A 68 3.23 15.33 -2.39
CA ILE A 68 3.85 15.54 -3.70
C ILE A 68 4.10 17.05 -3.85
#